data_AF-A0A0A0IHF8-F1
#
_entry.id   AF-A0A0A0IHF8-F1
#
_cell.length_a   1.000
_cell.length_b   1.000
_cell.length_c   1.000
_cell.angle_alpha   90.00
_cell.angle_beta   90.00
_cell.angle_gamma   90.00
#
_symmetry.space_group_name_H-M   'P 1'
#
loop_
_entity.id
_entity.type
_entity.pdbx_description
1 polymer ?
#
loop_
_entity_poly.entity_id
_entity_poly.type
_entity_poly.pdbx_seq_one_letter_code
_entity_poly.pdbx_strand_id
1 'polypeptide(L)' 'MALSIKNKKEFKSYVVNSLVERFNFSKEAAKLLVAENGVIEDIENNPEKAMNFDAEFIAEKLVAKTRLN' A
#
# COMPACT_ATOMS: atom_id res chain seq x y z
N MET A 1 -14.41 13.26 -3.38
CA MET A 1 -15.20 12.01 -3.31
C MET A 1 -14.45 11.04 -2.39
N ALA A 2 -15.05 10.65 -1.27
CA ALA A 2 -14.44 9.65 -0.39
C ALA A 2 -14.36 8.32 -1.15
N LEU A 3 -13.15 7.75 -1.26
CA LEU A 3 -12.96 6.42 -1.83
C LEU A 3 -13.90 5.45 -1.11
N SER A 4 -14.82 4.85 -1.86
CA SER A 4 -15.77 3.88 -1.31
C SER A 4 -15.01 2.76 -0.61
N ILE A 5 -15.60 2.14 0.41
CA ILE A 5 -14.99 1.03 1.17
C ILE A 5 -14.56 -0.13 0.23
N LYS A 6 -15.21 -0.27 -0.92
CA LYS A 6 -14.85 -1.22 -1.98
C LYS A 6 -13.49 -0.87 -2.61
N ASN A 7 -13.31 0.39 -3.02
CA ASN A 7 -12.06 0.87 -3.61
C ASN A 7 -10.89 0.75 -2.62
N LYS A 8 -11.16 0.88 -1.30
CA LYS A 8 -10.16 0.71 -0.24
C LYS A 8 -9.60 -0.70 -0.16
N LYS A 9 -10.48 -1.72 -0.19
CA LYS A 9 -10.07 -3.13 -0.19
C LYS A 9 -9.31 -3.48 -1.47
N GLU A 10 -9.80 -2.99 -2.61
CA GLU A 10 -9.12 -3.21 -3.89
C GLU A 10 -7.73 -2.57 -3.91
N PHE A 11 -7.59 -1.34 -3.40
CA PHE A 11 -6.31 -0.65 -3.31
C PHE A 11 -5.29 -1.39 -2.43
N LYS A 12 -5.71 -1.87 -1.24
CA LYS A 12 -4.86 -2.72 -0.39
C LYS A 12 -4.39 -3.98 -1.14
N SER A 13 -5.30 -4.62 -1.88
CA SER A 13 -4.95 -5.77 -2.74
C SER A 13 -3.96 -5.40 -3.85
N TYR A 14 -4.12 -4.25 -4.51
CA TYR A 14 -3.20 -3.80 -5.55
C TYR A 14 -1.79 -3.58 -4.99
N VAL A 15 -1.66 -2.90 -3.85
CA VAL A 15 -0.35 -2.68 -3.20
C VAL A 15 0.29 -4.00 -2.79
N VAL A 16 -0.49 -4.93 -2.21
CA VAL A 16 0.02 -6.27 -1.85
C VAL A 16 0.48 -7.04 -3.08
N ASN A 17 -0.28 -7.01 -4.18
CA ASN A 17 0.12 -7.68 -5.42
C ASN A 17 1.39 -7.05 -5.99
N SER A 18 1.53 -5.71 -6.01
CA SER A 18 2.76 -5.04 -6.44
C SER A 18 3.96 -5.45 -5.57
N LEU A 19 3.80 -5.59 -4.25
CA LEU A 19 4.86 -6.08 -3.35
C LEU A 19 5.28 -7.52 -3.66
N VAL A 20 4.33 -8.39 -4.01
CA VAL A 20 4.62 -9.79 -4.37
C VAL A 20 5.28 -9.86 -5.75
N GLU A 21 4.68 -9.24 -6.76
CA GLU A 21 5.11 -9.37 -8.16
C GLU A 21 6.41 -8.61 -8.47
N ARG A 22 6.59 -7.40 -7.92
CA ARG A 22 7.76 -6.56 -8.22
C ARG A 22 8.88 -6.66 -7.21
N PHE A 23 8.54 -6.88 -5.94
CA PHE A 23 9.52 -6.87 -4.86
C PHE A 23 9.78 -8.27 -4.28
N ASN A 24 9.15 -9.30 -4.87
CA ASN A 24 9.32 -10.70 -4.52
C ASN A 24 9.03 -11.01 -3.04
N PHE A 25 8.14 -10.24 -2.42
CA PHE A 25 7.68 -10.51 -1.06
C PHE A 25 6.75 -11.72 -1.03
N SER A 26 6.78 -12.47 0.07
CA SER A 26 5.72 -13.46 0.32
C SER A 26 4.39 -12.73 0.54
N LYS A 27 3.29 -13.35 0.13
CA LYS A 27 1.94 -12.76 0.26
C LYS A 27 1.61 -12.41 1.72
N GLU A 28 2.11 -13.20 2.67
CA GLU A 28 1.97 -12.93 4.10
C GLU A 28 2.81 -11.74 4.55
N ALA A 29 4.10 -11.68 4.16
CA ALA A 29 4.96 -10.56 4.48
C ALA A 29 4.45 -9.25 3.89
N ALA A 30 3.98 -9.27 2.63
CA ALA A 30 3.40 -8.10 1.98
C ALA A 30 2.13 -7.58 2.70
N LYS A 31 1.26 -8.49 3.16
CA LYS A 31 0.08 -8.11 3.95
C LYS A 31 0.46 -7.53 5.30
N LEU A 32 1.44 -8.13 5.98
CA LEU A 32 1.99 -7.61 7.24
C LEU A 32 2.58 -6.22 7.04
N LEU A 33 3.39 -6.03 6.00
CA LEU A 33 4.00 -4.74 5.65
C LEU A 33 2.96 -3.63 5.43
N VAL A 34 1.88 -3.96 4.72
CA VAL A 34 0.76 -3.05 4.47
C VAL A 34 -0.08 -2.79 5.72
N ALA A 35 -0.20 -3.78 6.61
CA ALA A 35 -0.95 -3.64 7.86
C ALA A 35 -0.16 -2.89 8.95
N GLU A 36 1.16 -3.11 9.03
CA GLU A 36 2.06 -2.47 9.99
C GLU A 36 2.42 -1.05 9.56
N ASN A 37 2.48 -0.77 8.26
CA ASN A 37 2.60 0.60 7.78
C ASN A 37 1.23 1.23 7.60
N GLY A 38 0.89 2.14 8.51
CA GLY A 38 -0.26 3.04 8.39
C GLY A 38 -0.21 3.99 7.18
N VAL A 39 0.64 3.76 6.17
CA VAL A 39 0.68 4.51 4.91
C VAL A 39 -0.65 4.39 4.18
N ILE A 40 -1.29 3.21 4.18
CA ILE A 40 -2.60 3.08 3.56
C ILE A 40 -3.68 3.80 4.37
N GLU A 41 -3.63 3.74 5.70
CA GLU A 41 -4.59 4.49 6.54
C GLU A 41 -4.39 6.01 6.43
N ASP A 42 -3.15 6.50 6.34
CA ASP A 42 -2.82 7.91 6.13
C ASP A 42 -3.35 8.40 4.77
N ILE A 43 -3.31 7.56 3.74
CA ILE A 43 -3.87 7.84 2.41
C ILE A 43 -5.40 7.74 2.41
N GLU A 44 -5.97 6.77 3.13
CA GLU A 44 -7.42 6.63 3.31
C GLU A 44 -8.03 7.83 4.05
N ASN A 45 -7.28 8.43 4.98
CA ASN A 45 -7.68 9.61 5.74
C ASN A 45 -7.33 10.93 5.02
N ASN A 46 -6.38 10.92 4.09
CA ASN A 46 -6.00 12.08 3.29
C ASN A 46 -6.22 11.82 1.79
N PRO A 47 -7.44 12.05 1.28
CA PRO A 47 -7.78 11.79 -0.13
C PRO A 47 -6.94 12.60 -1.12
N GLU A 48 -6.38 13.74 -0.72
CA GLU A 48 -5.44 14.54 -1.53
C GLU A 48 -4.10 13.83 -1.75
N LYS A 49 -3.66 13.03 -0.77
CA LYS A 49 -2.52 12.12 -0.93
C LYS A 49 -2.92 10.94 -1.82
N ALA A 50 -4.13 10.40 -1.68
CA ALA A 50 -4.58 9.28 -2.52
C ALA A 50 -4.58 9.61 -4.02
N MET A 51 -4.84 10.86 -4.39
CA MET A 51 -4.86 11.30 -5.79
C MET A 51 -3.49 11.29 -6.47
N ASN A 52 -2.40 11.29 -5.69
CA ASN A 52 -1.02 11.31 -6.19
C ASN A 52 -0.27 9.98 -6.00
N PHE A 53 -0.89 8.99 -5.37
CA PHE A 53 -0.19 7.76 -4.95
C PHE A 53 -0.76 6.56 -5.71
N ASP A 54 -0.03 6.13 -6.72
CA ASP A 54 -0.26 4.85 -7.38
C ASP A 54 0.12 3.69 -6.42
N ALA A 55 -0.54 2.54 -6.56
CA ALA A 55 -0.29 1.36 -5.72
C ALA A 55 1.18 0.92 -5.76
N GLU A 56 1.81 1.12 -6.92
CA GLU A 56 3.19 0.81 -7.19
C GLU A 56 4.17 1.72 -6.44
N PHE A 57 3.87 3.03 -6.41
CA PHE A 57 4.65 4.01 -5.65
C PHE A 57 4.56 3.74 -4.14
N ILE A 58 3.40 3.30 -3.64
CA ILE A 58 3.26 2.89 -2.25
C ILE A 58 4.09 1.63 -1.98
N ALA A 59 4.04 0.63 -2.85
CA ALA A 59 4.84 -0.58 -2.69
C ALA A 59 6.35 -0.23 -2.62
N GLU A 60 6.85 0.65 -3.49
CA GLU A 60 8.22 1.17 -3.42
C GLU A 60 8.53 1.82 -2.09
N LYS A 61 7.65 2.71 -1.62
CA LYS A 61 7.85 3.44 -0.37
C LYS A 61 7.85 2.51 0.85
N LEU A 62 7.00 1.50 0.84
CA LEU A 62 6.94 0.46 1.87
C LEU A 62 8.24 -0.34 1.91
N VAL A 63 8.74 -0.79 0.76
CA VAL A 63 10.00 -1.54 0.67
C VAL A 63 11.19 -0.69 1.09
N ALA A 64 11.24 0.58 0.68
CA ALA A 64 12.29 1.50 1.09
C ALA A 64 12.32 1.68 2.62
N LYS A 65 11.15 1.82 3.26
CA LYS A 65 11.04 1.86 4.72
C LYS A 65 11.52 0.57 5.39
N THR A 66 11.16 -0.59 4.84
CA THR A 66 11.59 -1.89 5.39
C THR A 66 13.09 -2.12 5.25
N ARG A 67 13.72 -1.62 4.19
CA ARG A 67 15.17 -1.76 3.97
C ARG A 67 16.03 -0.79 4.78
N LEU A 68 15.43 0.26 5.36
CA LEU A 68 16.10 1.24 6.21
C LEU A 68 16.09 0.86 7.71
N ASN A 69 15.34 -0.18 8.08
CA ASN A 69 15.33 -0.79 9.40
C ASN A 69 16.20 -2.05 9.43
#